data_AF-A0A8S2UAF3-F1
#
_entry.id   AF-A0A8S2UAF3-F1
#
_cell.length_a   1.000
_cell.length_b   1.000
_cell.length_c   1.000
_cell.angle_alpha   90.00
_cell.angle_beta   90.00
_cell.angle_gamma   90.00
#
_symmetry.space_group_name_H-M   'P 1'
#
loop_
_entity.id
_entity.type
_entity.pdbx_description
1 polymer ?
#
loop_
_entity_poly.entity_id
_entity_poly.type
_entity_poly.pdbx_seq_one_letter_code
_entity_poly.pdbx_strand_id
1 'polypeptide(L)'
;DIRDEKVKLLRCISPVKPEDVVIGQYIGDKNSTNVEHQQGYLDDKTVPDNSTTPTYAQLILNVNNERWAGVPFILRAGKALNEKKAE
;
A
#
# COMPACT_ATOMS: atom_id res chain seq x y z
N ASP A 1 27.23 -4.70 11.55
CA ASP A 1 26.61 -3.69 12.44
C ASP A 1 25.26 -3.18 11.92
N ILE A 2 25.18 -2.14 11.07
CA ILE A 2 23.89 -1.53 10.67
C ILE A 2 22.94 -2.53 9.98
N ARG A 3 23.46 -3.33 9.04
CA ARG A 3 22.63 -4.33 8.32
C ARG A 3 22.09 -5.41 9.25
N ASP A 4 22.89 -5.80 10.25
CA ASP A 4 22.50 -6.85 11.19
C ASP A 4 21.34 -6.39 12.07
N GLU A 5 21.37 -5.14 12.54
CA GLU A 5 20.25 -4.56 13.29
C GLU A 5 18.99 -4.38 12.43
N LYS A 6 19.12 -4.06 11.13
CA LYS A 6 17.96 -4.05 10.22
C LYS A 6 17.34 -5.44 10.09
N VAL A 7 18.16 -6.48 9.93
CA VAL A 7 17.67 -7.87 9.83
C VAL A 7 17.03 -8.32 11.14
N LYS A 8 17.64 -7.98 12.29
CA LYS A 8 17.08 -8.26 13.61
C LYS A 8 15.71 -7.62 13.81
N LEU A 9 15.53 -6.36 13.38
CA LEU A 9 14.24 -5.68 13.43
C LEU A 9 13.20 -6.38 12.53
N LEU A 10 13.55 -6.72 11.29
CA LEU A 10 12.63 -7.39 10.37
C LEU A 10 12.16 -8.77 10.89
N ARG A 11 13.02 -9.49 11.61
CA ARG A 11 12.66 -10.77 12.27
C ARG A 11 11.64 -10.59 13.40
N CYS A 12 11.51 -9.40 13.98
CA CYS A 12 10.51 -9.10 15.00
C CYS A 12 9.14 -8.73 14.40
N ILE A 13 9.02 -8.57 13.08
CA ILE A 13 7.75 -8.19 12.45
C ILE A 13 6.89 -9.44 12.26
N SER A 14 5.68 -9.44 12.84
CA SER A 14 4.70 -10.50 12.60
C SER A 14 4.28 -10.53 11.12
N PRO A 15 4.03 -11.70 10.52
CA PRO A 15 3.34 -11.78 9.24
C PRO A 15 2.03 -11.00 9.27
N VAL A 16 1.79 -10.23 8.21
CA VAL A 16 0.59 -9.40 8.08
C VAL A 16 -0.62 -10.29 7.83
N LYS A 17 -1.72 -10.03 8.52
CA LYS A 17 -2.98 -10.74 8.34
C LYS A 17 -3.92 -9.96 7.42
N PRO A 18 -4.87 -10.62 6.73
CA PRO A 18 -5.85 -9.94 5.89
C PRO A 18 -6.67 -8.87 6.63
N GLU A 19 -6.95 -9.08 7.92
CA GLU A 19 -7.67 -8.12 8.78
C GLU A 19 -6.90 -6.81 9.04
N ASP A 20 -5.57 -6.84 8.90
CA ASP A 20 -4.68 -5.68 9.08
C ASP A 20 -4.40 -4.94 7.75
N VAL A 21 -5.08 -5.32 6.66
CA VAL A 21 -4.80 -4.84 5.31
C VAL A 21 -6.06 -4.28 4.66
N VAL A 22 -5.90 -3.09 4.08
CA VAL A 22 -6.85 -2.51 3.14
C VAL A 22 -6.18 -2.43 1.78
N ILE A 23 -6.76 -3.07 0.78
CA ILE A 23 -6.33 -2.97 -0.61
C ILE A 23 -7.39 -2.24 -1.43
N GLY A 24 -6.95 -1.56 -2.48
CA GLY A 24 -7.83 -0.88 -3.42
C GLY A 24 -7.28 -0.91 -4.83
N GLN A 25 -8.18 -0.70 -5.79
CA GLN A 25 -7.87 -0.52 -7.21
C GLN A 25 -8.55 0.77 -7.68
N TYR A 26 -7.80 1.68 -8.31
CA TYR A 26 -8.35 2.98 -8.70
C TYR A 26 -9.31 2.86 -9.88
N ILE A 27 -10.35 3.69 -9.85
CA ILE A 27 -11.30 3.88 -10.95
C ILE A 27 -11.16 5.31 -11.49
N GLY A 28 -11.60 5.52 -12.73
CA GLY A 28 -11.58 6.85 -13.33
C GLY A 28 -12.55 7.82 -12.66
N ASP A 29 -12.13 9.06 -12.47
CA ASP A 29 -12.97 10.16 -12.02
C ASP A 29 -13.71 10.79 -13.22
N LYS A 30 -14.99 10.43 -13.35
CA LYS A 30 -15.87 10.90 -14.43
C LYS A 30 -16.10 12.42 -14.42
N ASN A 31 -15.84 13.09 -13.31
CA ASN A 31 -15.99 14.53 -13.18
C ASN A 31 -14.67 15.29 -13.41
N SER A 32 -13.57 14.57 -13.63
CA SER A 32 -12.27 15.21 -13.84
C SER A 32 -12.23 15.94 -15.17
N THR A 33 -11.62 17.13 -15.18
CA THR A 33 -11.30 17.84 -16.43
C THR A 33 -10.04 17.29 -17.10
N ASN A 34 -9.24 16.48 -16.39
CA ASN A 34 -8.09 15.78 -16.94
C ASN A 34 -8.51 14.42 -17.52
N VAL A 35 -8.33 14.24 -18.83
CA VAL A 35 -8.68 13.00 -19.54
C VAL A 35 -7.96 11.77 -18.96
N GLU A 36 -6.71 11.93 -18.51
CA GLU A 36 -5.97 10.80 -17.90
C GLU A 36 -6.61 10.35 -16.58
N HIS A 37 -7.16 11.29 -15.80
CA HIS A 37 -7.83 10.98 -14.53
C HIS A 37 -9.21 10.36 -14.73
N GLN A 38 -9.80 10.48 -15.93
CA GLN A 38 -11.07 9.84 -16.27
C GLN A 38 -10.92 8.33 -16.51
N GLN A 39 -9.70 7.82 -16.65
CA GLN A 39 -9.41 6.40 -16.88
C GLN A 39 -9.06 5.67 -15.58
N GLY A 40 -9.68 4.52 -15.36
CA GLY A 40 -9.37 3.58 -14.28
C GLY A 40 -8.30 2.56 -14.66
N TYR A 41 -7.92 1.71 -13.70
CA TYR A 41 -6.89 0.69 -13.93
C TYR A 41 -7.29 -0.35 -14.97
N LEU A 42 -8.57 -0.75 -15.00
CA LEU A 42 -9.10 -1.71 -15.97
C LEU A 42 -9.39 -1.09 -17.35
N ASP A 43 -9.29 0.23 -17.50
CA ASP A 43 -9.44 0.89 -18.82
C ASP A 43 -8.13 0.84 -19.64
N ASP A 44 -7.01 0.48 -19.01
CA ASP A 44 -5.74 0.26 -19.68
C ASP A 44 -5.81 -1.05 -20.49
N LYS A 45 -5.61 -0.94 -21.80
CA LYS A 45 -5.68 -2.08 -22.75
C LYS A 45 -4.64 -3.16 -22.50
N THR A 46 -3.61 -2.88 -21.71
CA THR A 46 -2.58 -3.85 -21.32
C THR A 46 -2.95 -4.64 -20.06
N VAL A 47 -4.00 -4.23 -19.36
CA VAL A 47 -4.50 -4.87 -18.14
C VAL A 47 -5.64 -5.84 -18.50
N PRO A 48 -5.68 -7.06 -17.93
CA PRO A 48 -6.83 -7.95 -18.09
C PRO A 48 -8.10 -7.39 -17.46
N ASP A 49 -9.24 -7.49 -18.16
CA ASP A 49 -10.55 -6.95 -17.72
C ASP A 49 -11.02 -7.44 -16.35
N ASN A 50 -10.57 -8.62 -15.91
CA ASN A 50 -10.90 -9.22 -14.61
C ASN A 50 -9.77 -9.11 -13.57
N SER A 51 -8.79 -8.23 -13.79
CA SER A 51 -7.64 -8.07 -12.90
C SER A 51 -8.05 -7.59 -11.52
N THR A 52 -7.61 -8.31 -10.49
CA THR A 52 -7.76 -7.93 -9.08
C THR A 52 -6.48 -7.35 -8.48
N THR A 53 -5.51 -6.96 -9.33
CA THR A 53 -4.23 -6.39 -8.88
C THR A 53 -4.46 -5.09 -8.10
N PRO A 54 -4.01 -4.99 -6.84
CA PRO A 54 -4.13 -3.77 -6.05
C PRO A 54 -3.26 -2.64 -6.62
N THR A 55 -3.82 -1.44 -6.73
CA THR A 55 -3.08 -0.20 -7.03
C THR A 55 -2.90 0.69 -5.81
N TYR A 56 -3.50 0.29 -4.68
CA TYR A 56 -3.39 0.91 -3.37
C TYR A 56 -3.31 -0.18 -2.30
N ALA A 57 -2.47 0.04 -1.29
CA ALA A 57 -2.44 -0.77 -0.09
C ALA A 57 -2.16 0.10 1.14
N GLN A 58 -2.86 -0.19 2.23
CA GLN A 58 -2.56 0.27 3.57
C GLN A 58 -2.49 -0.95 4.49
N LEU A 59 -1.45 -1.02 5.31
CA LEU A 59 -1.20 -2.16 6.17
C LEU A 59 -0.63 -1.75 7.52
N ILE A 60 -1.04 -2.47 8.56
CA ILE A 60 -0.57 -2.30 9.93
C ILE A 60 0.49 -3.37 10.20
N LEU A 61 1.70 -2.94 10.56
CA LEU A 61 2.77 -3.81 11.01
C LEU A 61 2.94 -3.69 12.52
N ASN A 62 3.19 -4.82 13.17
CA ASN A 62 3.52 -4.88 14.59
C ASN A 62 4.95 -5.41 14.74
N VAL A 63 5.79 -4.64 15.45
CA VAL A 63 7.19 -5.00 15.72
C VAL A 63 7.28 -5.56 17.13
N ASN A 64 7.46 -6.88 17.25
CA ASN A 64 7.50 -7.60 18.51
C ASN A 64 8.89 -7.50 19.18
N ASN A 65 9.19 -6.33 19.74
CA ASN A 65 10.33 -6.13 20.62
C ASN A 65 10.00 -5.15 21.74
N GLU A 66 10.88 -5.03 22.74
CA GLU A 66 10.65 -4.17 23.91
C GLU A 66 10.44 -2.70 23.54
N ARG A 67 11.13 -2.21 22.51
CA ARG A 67 11.09 -0.80 22.11
C ARG A 67 9.74 -0.40 21.50
N TRP A 68 9.12 -1.31 20.75
CA TRP A 68 7.95 -1.02 19.91
C TRP A 68 6.73 -1.89 20.25
N ALA A 69 6.74 -2.57 21.40
CA ALA A 69 5.63 -3.36 21.87
C ALA A 69 4.34 -2.52 21.95
N GLY A 70 3.31 -2.96 21.24
CA GLY A 70 2.00 -2.29 21.19
C GLY A 70 1.93 -1.05 20.28
N VAL A 71 3.00 -0.70 19.56
CA VAL A 71 3.00 0.45 18.65
C VAL A 71 2.71 -0.01 17.21
N PRO A 72 1.61 0.47 16.58
CA PRO A 72 1.30 0.13 15.20
C PRO A 72 2.15 0.94 14.22
N PHE A 73 2.73 0.27 13.22
CA PHE A 73 3.41 0.90 12.08
C PHE A 73 2.50 0.85 10.86
N ILE A 74 2.01 2.00 10.42
CA ILE A 74 1.13 2.10 9.26
C ILE A 74 1.99 2.36 8.02
N LEU A 75 1.91 1.46 7.04
CA LEU A 75 2.47 1.70 5.71
C LEU A 75 1.31 1.93 4.75
N ARG A 76 1.42 2.98 3.93
CA ARG A 76 0.46 3.31 2.89
C ARG A 76 1.20 3.61 1.59
N ALA A 77 0.75 3.02 0.50
CA ALA A 77 1.25 3.33 -0.83
C ALA A 77 0.13 3.17 -1.86
N GLY A 78 0.18 3.97 -2.92
CA GLY A 78 -0.75 3.81 -4.03
C GLY A 78 -0.43 4.67 -5.24
N LYS A 79 -1.16 4.40 -6.32
CA LYS A 79 -1.18 5.18 -7.57
C LYS A 79 -2.48 5.97 -7.67
N ALA A 80 -2.51 6.95 -8.57
CA ALA A 80 -3.65 7.84 -8.80
C ALA A 80 -4.16 8.50 -7.51
N LEU A 81 -3.23 8.88 -6.63
CA LEU A 81 -3.52 9.63 -5.40
C LEU A 81 -3.50 11.14 -5.68
N ASN A 82 -4.01 11.92 -4.73
CA ASN A 82 -4.14 13.37 -4.82
C ASN A 82 -2.80 14.12 -4.92
N GLU A 83 -1.70 13.50 -4.50
CA GLU A 83 -0.37 14.11 -4.55
C GLU A 83 0.75 13.07 -4.67
N LYS A 84 1.91 13.53 -5.12
CA LYS A 84 3.16 12.76 -5.08
C LYS A 84 3.90 13.09 -3.79
N LYS A 85 3.81 12.21 -2.80
CA LYS A 85 4.43 12.39 -1.48
C LYS A 85 5.03 11.09 -0.95
N ALA A 86 6.12 11.21 -0.19
CA ALA A 86 6.71 10.14 0.61
C ALA A 86 7.08 10.72 1.98
N GLU A 87 6.58 10.12 3.05
CA GLU A 87 6.79 10.52 4.44
C GLU A 87 6.84 9.32 5.39
#